data_AF-A0A7V8CXZ7-F1
#
_entry.id   AF-A0A7V8CXZ7-F1
#
_cell.length_a   1.000
_cell.length_b   1.000
_cell.length_c   1.000
_cell.angle_alpha   90.00
_cell.angle_beta   90.00
_cell.angle_gamma   90.00
#
_symmetry.space_group_name_H-M   'P 1'
#
loop_
_entity.id
_entity.type
_entity.pdbx_description
1 polymer ?
#
loop_
_entity_poly.entity_id
_entity_poly.type
_entity_poly.pdbx_seq_one_letter_code
_entity_poly.pdbx_strand_id
1 'polypeptide(L)'
;MPEETYQPLAATAEGAVDTSVAEMRATETITPTALLAPPPALTPEVWIAIPTSLPRSNSARWLDQQADRTTFDQPKPYVASTPVMLFWYDPITGQQLEIGYLIGDFMATAQFGLASRPGVVALEVPYHIDQDYGLTAISPVVKERMRAAGSEDLIQGYVILDAAVAPGQLAPTAEPGALGLPAISALSRRFDVASACERNGFEQSLS
;
A
#
# COMPACT_ATOMS: atom_id res chain seq x y z
N MET A 1 15.92 -52.97 -19.51
CA MET A 1 17.10 -52.97 -18.61
C MET A 1 16.64 -52.28 -17.33
N PRO A 2 16.86 -52.90 -16.17
CA PRO A 2 15.82 -53.23 -15.19
C PRO A 2 15.51 -52.14 -14.15
N GLU A 3 14.31 -52.29 -13.57
CA GLU A 3 13.92 -51.79 -12.27
C GLU A 3 14.87 -52.32 -11.19
N GLU A 4 15.39 -51.46 -10.33
CA GLU A 4 16.00 -51.89 -9.07
C GLU A 4 15.11 -51.51 -7.90
N THR A 5 14.29 -52.49 -7.53
CA THR A 5 13.70 -52.63 -6.21
C THR A 5 14.83 -52.81 -5.19
N TYR A 6 14.83 -52.03 -4.10
CA TYR A 6 15.49 -52.45 -2.86
C TYR A 6 14.55 -52.22 -1.67
N GLN A 7 14.08 -53.33 -1.11
CA GLN A 7 13.36 -53.42 0.15
C GLN A 7 14.35 -53.53 1.34
N PRO A 8 13.89 -53.33 2.60
CA PRO A 8 14.71 -52.94 3.75
C PRO A 8 15.24 -54.13 4.56
N LEU A 9 16.24 -53.88 5.41
CA LEU A 9 16.62 -54.80 6.50
C LEU A 9 16.69 -54.06 7.85
N ALA A 10 15.95 -54.59 8.81
CA ALA A 10 15.88 -54.18 10.20
C ALA A 10 17.15 -54.55 11.00
N ALA A 11 17.41 -53.83 12.09
CA ALA A 11 18.16 -54.36 13.23
C ALA A 11 17.74 -53.64 14.53
N THR A 12 16.86 -54.29 15.28
CA THR A 12 16.67 -54.12 16.72
C THR A 12 17.92 -54.62 17.44
N ALA A 13 18.38 -53.90 18.46
CA ALA A 13 19.21 -54.46 19.52
C ALA A 13 18.87 -53.78 20.85
N GLU A 14 18.05 -54.48 21.63
CA GLU A 14 17.81 -54.27 23.05
C GLU A 14 19.01 -54.79 23.86
N GLY A 15 19.31 -54.08 24.96
CA GLY A 15 19.68 -54.65 26.27
C GLY A 15 20.98 -55.47 26.41
N ALA A 16 21.85 -55.07 27.33
CA ALA A 16 22.13 -55.88 28.52
C ALA A 16 23.06 -55.15 29.50
N VAL A 17 22.71 -55.32 30.76
CA VAL A 17 23.41 -55.01 32.00
C VAL A 17 24.74 -55.75 32.13
N ASP A 18 25.67 -55.21 32.90
CA ASP A 18 26.72 -56.00 33.55
C ASP A 18 26.86 -55.60 35.03
N THR A 19 26.73 -56.61 35.88
CA THR A 19 26.98 -56.59 37.32
C THR A 19 28.29 -57.31 37.56
N SER A 20 29.21 -56.73 38.35
CA SER A 20 30.27 -57.51 38.96
C SER A 20 30.73 -56.95 40.31
N VAL A 21 31.02 -57.88 41.21
CA VAL A 21 31.20 -57.78 42.66
C VAL A 21 32.66 -58.09 43.00
N ALA A 22 33.27 -57.36 43.95
CA ALA A 22 34.33 -57.80 44.88
C ALA A 22 34.71 -56.59 45.76
N GLU A 23 34.52 -56.59 47.07
CA GLU A 23 35.30 -57.25 48.14
C GLU A 23 36.15 -56.23 48.91
N MET A 24 36.16 -56.43 50.23
CA MET A 24 36.46 -55.55 51.35
C MET A 24 37.96 -55.21 51.52
N ARG A 25 38.31 -53.94 51.82
CA ARG A 25 39.50 -53.63 52.63
C ARG A 25 39.46 -52.23 53.28
N ALA A 26 40.25 -52.13 54.35
CA ALA A 26 40.17 -51.24 55.49
C ALA A 26 40.60 -49.77 55.28
N THR A 27 39.97 -48.92 56.10
CA THR A 27 40.49 -47.77 56.86
C THR A 27 41.58 -46.90 56.22
N GLU A 28 41.23 -45.65 55.86
CA GLU A 28 42.02 -44.46 56.22
C GLU A 28 41.08 -43.25 56.46
N THR A 29 41.27 -42.63 57.62
CA THR A 29 40.66 -41.35 58.00
C THR A 29 41.32 -40.24 57.20
N ILE A 30 40.53 -39.60 56.34
CA ILE A 30 40.75 -38.22 55.91
C ILE A 30 39.39 -37.53 56.05
N THR A 31 39.28 -36.60 56.98
CA THR A 31 38.13 -35.68 57.01
C THR A 31 38.40 -34.64 55.92
N PRO A 32 37.71 -34.68 54.76
CA PRO A 32 37.80 -33.58 53.83
C PRO A 32 37.20 -32.35 54.51
N THR A 33 37.96 -31.27 54.59
CA THR A 33 37.41 -29.93 54.79
C THR A 33 36.35 -29.75 53.71
N ALA A 34 35.07 -29.75 54.10
CA ALA A 34 33.97 -29.50 53.20
C ALA A 34 34.10 -28.06 52.68
N LEU A 35 34.65 -27.93 51.48
CA LEU A 35 34.52 -26.70 50.70
C LEU A 35 33.04 -26.59 50.37
N LEU A 36 32.33 -25.70 51.07
CA LEU A 36 30.94 -25.36 50.73
C LEU A 36 30.94 -24.95 49.25
N ALA A 37 30.30 -25.76 48.41
CA ALA A 37 30.03 -25.39 47.04
C ALA A 37 29.29 -24.05 47.05
N PRO A 38 29.69 -23.05 46.23
CA PRO A 38 28.91 -21.85 46.10
C PRO A 38 27.49 -22.24 45.68
N PRO A 39 26.44 -21.60 46.23
CA PRO A 39 25.08 -21.85 45.79
C PRO A 39 25.01 -21.68 44.27
N PRO A 40 24.23 -22.51 43.55
CA PRO A 40 24.09 -22.36 42.11
C PRO A 40 23.65 -20.92 41.82
N ALA A 41 24.45 -20.19 41.04
CA ALA A 41 24.07 -18.88 40.56
C ALA A 41 22.76 -19.05 39.79
N LEU A 42 21.70 -18.40 40.24
CA LEU A 42 20.44 -18.34 39.48
C LEU A 42 20.77 -17.71 38.14
N THR A 43 20.81 -18.52 37.08
CA THR A 43 20.86 -18.02 35.71
C THR A 43 19.62 -17.13 35.54
N PRO A 44 19.77 -15.84 35.20
CA PRO A 44 18.61 -15.00 34.96
C PRO A 44 17.85 -15.63 33.79
N GLU A 45 16.62 -16.06 34.07
CA GLU A 45 15.70 -16.55 33.06
C GLU A 45 15.34 -15.35 32.18
N VAL A 46 15.86 -15.33 30.95
CA VAL A 46 15.62 -14.24 30.01
C VAL A 46 14.22 -14.42 29.43
N TRP A 47 13.24 -13.75 30.04
CA TRP A 47 11.89 -13.66 29.51
C TRP A 47 11.88 -12.71 28.31
N ILE A 48 11.90 -13.28 27.10
CA ILE A 48 11.68 -12.53 25.86
C ILE A 48 10.17 -12.31 25.73
N ALA A 49 9.66 -11.22 26.31
CA ALA A 49 8.31 -10.76 26.02
C ALA A 49 8.29 -10.18 24.60
N ILE A 50 7.79 -10.95 23.63
CA ILE A 50 7.46 -10.41 22.31
C ILE A 50 6.16 -9.62 22.49
N PRO A 51 6.16 -8.28 22.34
CA PRO A 51 4.92 -7.54 22.43
C PRO A 51 4.02 -7.94 21.26
N THR A 52 2.96 -8.69 21.55
CA THR A 52 1.90 -8.98 20.59
C THR A 52 1.07 -7.71 20.42
N SER A 53 1.45 -6.87 19.46
CA SER A 53 0.57 -5.78 19.04
C SER A 53 -0.70 -6.40 18.46
N LEU A 54 -1.87 -5.92 18.91
CA LEU A 54 -3.15 -6.33 18.34
C LEU A 54 -3.12 -6.18 16.80
N PRO A 55 -3.76 -7.10 16.05
CA PRO A 55 -3.90 -6.95 14.61
C PRO A 55 -4.57 -5.62 14.29
N ARG A 56 -3.89 -4.74 13.54
CA ARG A 56 -4.49 -3.48 13.07
C ARG A 56 -5.53 -3.78 12.00
N SER A 57 -6.61 -3.01 11.99
CA SER A 57 -7.61 -3.04 10.91
C SER A 57 -7.02 -2.50 9.60
N ASN A 58 -7.60 -2.93 8.47
CA ASN A 58 -7.18 -2.49 7.14
C ASN A 58 -7.27 -0.97 6.97
N SER A 59 -8.34 -0.35 7.49
CA SER A 59 -8.51 1.11 7.47
C SER A 59 -7.46 1.83 8.30
N ALA A 60 -7.06 1.29 9.46
CA ALA A 60 -5.98 1.88 10.26
C ALA A 60 -4.65 1.82 9.50
N ARG A 61 -4.35 0.70 8.85
CA ARG A 61 -3.15 0.55 8.02
C ARG A 61 -3.11 1.54 6.84
N TRP A 62 -4.26 1.83 6.25
CA TRP A 62 -4.38 2.84 5.21
C TRP A 62 -4.15 4.25 5.76
N LEU A 63 -4.78 4.59 6.89
CA LEU A 63 -4.59 5.89 7.53
C LEU A 63 -3.14 6.14 7.96
N ASP A 64 -2.42 5.10 8.39
CA ASP A 64 -0.99 5.19 8.72
C ASP A 64 -0.11 5.60 7.51
N GLN A 65 -0.60 5.44 6.27
CA GLN A 65 0.11 5.90 5.07
C GLN A 65 -0.10 7.39 4.78
N GLN A 66 -1.06 8.02 5.45
CA GLN A 66 -1.44 9.41 5.21
C GLN A 66 -0.79 10.32 6.26
N ALA A 67 0.31 10.97 5.90
CA ALA A 67 0.91 12.03 6.70
C ALA A 67 0.14 13.34 6.50
N ASP A 68 0.01 14.14 7.56
CA ASP A 68 -0.57 15.49 7.51
C ASP A 68 -1.94 15.56 6.80
N ARG A 69 -2.77 14.53 7.00
CA ARG A 69 -4.07 14.39 6.35
C ARG A 69 -4.99 15.56 6.68
N THR A 70 -5.49 16.20 5.64
CA THR A 70 -6.52 17.23 5.70
C THR A 70 -7.74 16.76 4.93
N THR A 71 -8.77 16.33 5.65
CA THR A 71 -10.08 15.99 5.07
C THR A 71 -10.83 17.26 4.69
N PHE A 72 -11.52 17.25 3.54
CA PHE A 72 -12.36 18.36 3.12
C PHE A 72 -13.77 18.22 3.71
N ASP A 73 -14.38 19.34 4.10
CA ASP A 73 -15.77 19.34 4.60
C ASP A 73 -16.77 18.86 3.55
N GLN A 74 -16.45 19.07 2.27
CA GLN A 74 -17.18 18.55 1.11
C GLN A 74 -16.18 18.07 0.05
N PRO A 75 -16.55 17.07 -0.78
CA PRO A 75 -15.72 16.65 -1.90
C PRO A 75 -15.40 17.84 -2.82
N LYS A 76 -14.12 18.04 -3.10
CA LYS A 76 -13.62 19.13 -3.94
C LYS A 76 -13.41 18.64 -5.37
N PRO A 77 -13.86 19.40 -6.38
CA PRO A 77 -13.60 19.08 -7.78
C PRO A 77 -12.12 19.29 -8.12
N TYR A 78 -11.58 18.39 -8.92
CA TYR A 78 -10.27 18.47 -9.55
C TYR A 78 -10.39 18.05 -11.01
N VAL A 79 -9.44 18.50 -11.83
CA VAL A 79 -9.36 18.15 -13.24
C VAL A 79 -7.96 17.63 -13.53
N ALA A 80 -7.89 16.44 -14.12
CA ALA A 80 -6.69 15.88 -14.69
C ALA A 80 -6.59 16.28 -16.17
N SER A 81 -5.67 17.19 -16.48
CA SER A 81 -5.45 17.72 -17.85
C SER A 81 -4.79 16.69 -18.77
N THR A 82 -4.08 15.73 -18.20
CA THR A 82 -3.49 14.57 -18.87
C THR A 82 -3.88 13.31 -18.08
N PRO A 83 -3.75 12.09 -18.66
CA PRO A 83 -3.97 10.86 -17.92
C PRO A 83 -3.07 10.79 -16.68
N VAL A 84 -3.66 10.75 -15.49
CA VAL A 84 -2.96 10.63 -14.20
C VAL A 84 -3.22 9.26 -13.59
N MET A 85 -2.20 8.68 -12.96
CA MET A 85 -2.33 7.36 -12.36
C MET A 85 -3.18 7.42 -11.08
N LEU A 86 -4.22 6.59 -11.03
CA LEU A 86 -4.97 6.29 -9.82
C LEU A 86 -4.31 5.10 -9.12
N PHE A 87 -3.99 5.29 -7.85
CA PHE A 87 -3.38 4.29 -7.01
C PHE A 87 -4.37 3.79 -5.97
N TRP A 88 -4.19 2.54 -5.56
CA TRP A 88 -4.84 1.93 -4.41
C TRP A 88 -3.76 1.39 -3.47
N TYR A 89 -3.98 1.52 -2.16
CA TYR A 89 -3.12 0.90 -1.17
C TYR A 89 -3.74 -0.44 -0.74
N ASP A 90 -3.01 -1.53 -0.93
CA ASP A 90 -3.38 -2.85 -0.44
C ASP A 90 -3.05 -2.94 1.05
N PRO A 91 -4.05 -2.93 1.95
CA PRO A 91 -3.82 -2.93 3.40
C PRO A 91 -3.34 -4.28 3.92
N ILE A 92 -3.52 -5.36 3.15
CA ILE A 92 -3.05 -6.70 3.52
C ILE A 92 -1.55 -6.78 3.33
N THR A 93 -1.08 -6.42 2.14
CA THR A 93 0.34 -6.56 1.74
C THR A 93 1.18 -5.32 2.01
N GLY A 94 0.54 -4.17 2.25
CA GLY A 94 1.21 -2.87 2.41
C GLY A 94 1.73 -2.30 1.09
N GLN A 95 1.29 -2.81 -0.06
CA GLN A 95 1.76 -2.39 -1.38
C GLN A 95 0.90 -1.26 -1.95
N GLN A 96 1.54 -0.37 -2.71
CA GLN A 96 0.85 0.58 -3.58
C GLN A 96 0.64 -0.07 -4.94
N LEU A 97 -0.61 -0.15 -5.39
CA LEU A 97 -1.01 -0.75 -6.65
C LEU A 97 -1.57 0.31 -7.59
N GLU A 98 -1.16 0.26 -8.84
CA GLU A 98 -1.69 1.08 -9.91
C GLU A 98 -2.97 0.42 -10.44
N ILE A 99 -4.09 1.14 -10.37
CA ILE A 99 -5.39 0.59 -10.75
C ILE A 99 -5.88 1.10 -12.10
N GLY A 100 -5.34 2.23 -12.56
CA GLY A 100 -5.49 2.72 -13.93
C GLY A 100 -5.26 4.22 -14.03
N TYR A 101 -5.63 4.79 -15.17
CA TYR A 101 -5.49 6.22 -15.43
C TYR A 101 -6.82 6.95 -15.39
N LEU A 102 -6.84 8.07 -14.67
CA LEU A 102 -7.94 9.01 -14.61
C LEU A 102 -7.65 10.18 -15.57
N ILE A 103 -8.66 10.64 -16.29
CA ILE A 103 -8.59 11.85 -17.14
C ILE A 103 -9.89 12.64 -17.00
N GLY A 104 -9.79 13.97 -16.97
CA GLY A 104 -10.95 14.85 -16.81
C GLY A 104 -11.31 15.14 -15.35
N ASP A 105 -12.58 15.44 -15.10
CA ASP A 105 -13.10 15.85 -13.79
C ASP A 105 -13.19 14.68 -12.80
N PHE A 106 -12.76 14.91 -11.56
CA PHE A 106 -12.91 13.98 -10.45
C PHE A 106 -13.11 14.69 -9.11
N MET A 107 -13.63 13.95 -8.13
CA MET A 107 -13.90 14.48 -6.80
C MET A 107 -12.87 13.95 -5.80
N ALA A 108 -12.22 14.85 -5.06
CA ALA A 108 -11.31 14.50 -3.98
C ALA A 108 -11.96 14.75 -2.62
N THR A 109 -11.77 13.85 -1.66
CA THR A 109 -12.34 13.94 -0.30
C THR A 109 -11.32 14.42 0.74
N ALA A 110 -10.04 14.21 0.48
CA ALA A 110 -8.97 14.63 1.37
C ALA A 110 -7.67 14.90 0.59
N GLN A 111 -6.75 15.60 1.24
CA GLN A 111 -5.37 15.76 0.79
C GLN A 111 -4.43 15.28 1.89
N PHE A 112 -3.36 14.59 1.53
CA PHE A 112 -2.38 14.07 2.49
C PHE A 112 -1.00 13.91 1.85
N GLY A 113 0.05 13.83 2.66
CA GLY A 113 1.39 13.41 2.24
C GLY A 113 1.54 11.89 2.31
N LEU A 114 2.30 11.30 1.38
CA LEU A 114 2.57 9.86 1.43
C LEU A 114 3.67 9.55 2.46
N ALA A 115 3.35 8.77 3.48
CA ALA A 115 4.33 8.36 4.50
C ALA A 115 5.52 7.60 3.91
N SER A 116 5.30 6.83 2.84
CA SER A 116 6.35 6.11 2.12
C SER A 116 7.24 7.01 1.26
N ARG A 117 6.81 8.24 0.93
CA ARG A 117 7.53 9.18 0.06
C ARG A 117 7.40 10.62 0.58
N PRO A 118 8.32 11.06 1.46
CA PRO A 118 8.31 12.41 2.00
C PRO A 118 8.33 13.47 0.90
N GLY A 119 7.49 14.52 1.05
CA GLY A 119 7.37 15.61 0.08
C GLY A 119 6.43 15.33 -1.10
N VAL A 120 5.87 14.13 -1.22
CA VAL A 120 4.84 13.81 -2.22
C VAL A 120 3.46 14.02 -1.60
N VAL A 121 2.67 14.91 -2.20
CA VAL A 121 1.29 15.17 -1.82
C VAL A 121 0.35 14.37 -2.72
N ALA A 122 -0.71 13.82 -2.14
CA ALA A 122 -1.74 13.07 -2.83
C ALA A 122 -3.14 13.54 -2.44
N LEU A 123 -4.10 13.31 -3.33
CA LEU A 123 -5.53 13.53 -3.13
C LEU A 123 -6.22 12.19 -2.96
N GLU A 124 -7.04 12.05 -1.92
CA GLU A 124 -7.91 10.89 -1.72
C GLU A 124 -9.10 11.00 -2.69
N VAL A 125 -9.32 9.96 -3.49
CA VAL A 125 -10.38 9.90 -4.49
C VAL A 125 -11.23 8.65 -4.21
N PRO A 126 -12.49 8.80 -3.77
CA PRO A 126 -13.40 7.68 -3.69
C PRO A 126 -13.66 7.15 -5.11
N TYR A 127 -13.58 5.83 -5.27
CA TYR A 127 -13.73 5.17 -6.56
C TYR A 127 -14.62 3.94 -6.44
N HIS A 128 -15.70 3.92 -7.21
CA HIS A 128 -16.56 2.75 -7.38
C HIS A 128 -16.01 1.85 -8.48
N ILE A 129 -15.78 0.60 -8.13
CA ILE A 129 -15.15 -0.39 -8.99
C ILE A 129 -15.99 -0.56 -10.27
N ASP A 130 -15.33 -0.39 -11.42
CA ASP A 130 -15.90 -0.49 -12.77
C ASP A 130 -17.00 0.54 -13.12
N GLN A 131 -17.27 1.51 -12.26
CA GLN A 131 -18.36 2.49 -12.46
C GLN A 131 -17.85 3.91 -12.70
N ASP A 132 -16.74 4.29 -12.07
CA ASP A 132 -16.26 5.67 -12.09
C ASP A 132 -15.14 5.93 -13.12
N TYR A 133 -15.08 7.18 -13.59
CA TYR A 133 -13.97 7.78 -14.36
C TYR A 133 -13.51 7.02 -15.63
N GLY A 134 -14.35 6.17 -16.20
CA GLY A 134 -14.03 5.38 -17.40
C GLY A 134 -12.97 4.30 -17.17
N LEU A 135 -12.63 4.01 -15.91
CA LEU A 135 -11.70 2.96 -15.52
C LEU A 135 -12.40 1.60 -15.56
N THR A 136 -12.49 1.01 -16.76
CA THR A 136 -13.18 -0.28 -16.96
C THR A 136 -12.25 -1.49 -16.97
N ALA A 137 -10.94 -1.28 -16.80
CA ALA A 137 -9.92 -2.31 -17.00
C ALA A 137 -9.05 -2.58 -15.76
N ILE A 138 -9.64 -2.56 -14.57
CA ILE A 138 -8.92 -3.06 -13.38
C ILE A 138 -8.68 -4.57 -13.56
N SER A 139 -7.44 -5.00 -13.38
CA SER A 139 -7.07 -6.41 -13.48
C SER A 139 -7.89 -7.27 -12.51
N PRO A 140 -8.39 -8.45 -12.92
CA PRO A 140 -9.16 -9.34 -12.04
C PRO A 140 -8.37 -9.75 -10.78
N VAL A 141 -7.03 -9.80 -10.87
CA VAL A 141 -6.16 -10.07 -9.72
C VAL A 141 -6.23 -8.96 -8.68
N VAL A 142 -6.32 -7.70 -9.12
CA VAL A 142 -6.44 -6.55 -8.23
C VAL A 142 -7.82 -6.53 -7.58
N LYS A 143 -8.89 -6.84 -8.33
CA LYS A 143 -10.25 -6.95 -7.77
C LYS A 143 -10.34 -8.02 -6.68
N GLU A 144 -9.70 -9.17 -6.88
CA GLU A 144 -9.68 -10.22 -5.87
C GLU A 144 -8.94 -9.78 -4.60
N ARG A 145 -7.85 -9.00 -4.74
CA ARG A 145 -7.16 -8.41 -3.58
C ARG A 145 -8.03 -7.38 -2.85
N MET A 146 -8.75 -6.54 -3.59
CA MET A 146 -9.69 -5.57 -3.01
C MET A 146 -10.80 -6.29 -2.22
N ARG A 147 -11.38 -7.35 -2.80
CA ARG A 147 -12.36 -8.21 -2.13
C ARG A 147 -11.78 -8.86 -0.88
N ALA A 148 -10.58 -9.43 -0.96
CA ALA A 148 -9.89 -10.01 0.18
C ALA A 148 -9.59 -8.97 1.29
N ALA A 149 -9.37 -7.71 0.91
CA ALA A 149 -9.19 -6.59 1.84
C ALA A 149 -10.51 -6.05 2.43
N GLY A 150 -11.66 -6.56 1.97
CA GLY A 150 -12.99 -6.14 2.42
C GLY A 150 -13.58 -4.94 1.67
N SER A 151 -13.07 -4.64 0.47
CA SER A 151 -13.59 -3.59 -0.40
C SER A 151 -14.26 -4.20 -1.63
N GLU A 152 -15.59 -4.26 -1.63
CA GLU A 152 -16.36 -4.93 -2.68
C GLU A 152 -16.78 -3.98 -3.81
N ASP A 153 -17.26 -2.78 -3.46
CA ASP A 153 -17.83 -1.84 -4.43
C ASP A 153 -17.12 -0.49 -4.46
N LEU A 154 -16.70 0.00 -3.29
CA LEU A 154 -16.08 1.31 -3.11
C LEU A 154 -14.69 1.15 -2.49
N ILE A 155 -13.70 1.78 -3.11
CA ILE A 155 -12.34 1.88 -2.57
C ILE A 155 -11.95 3.33 -2.34
N GLN A 156 -11.00 3.51 -1.43
CA GLN A 156 -10.31 4.77 -1.20
C GLN A 156 -9.03 4.74 -2.04
N GLY A 157 -9.12 5.29 -3.26
CA GLY A 157 -7.98 5.48 -4.12
C GLY A 157 -7.28 6.80 -3.82
N TYR A 158 -6.14 7.03 -4.47
CA TYR A 158 -5.49 8.33 -4.42
C TYR A 158 -4.76 8.65 -5.72
N VAL A 159 -4.65 9.94 -6.00
CA VAL A 159 -3.90 10.49 -7.14
C VAL A 159 -2.79 11.37 -6.58
N ILE A 160 -1.60 11.29 -7.16
CA ILE A 160 -0.48 12.17 -6.78
C ILE A 160 -0.78 13.57 -7.33
N LEU A 161 -0.66 14.59 -6.47
CA LEU A 161 -0.84 15.97 -6.87
C LEU A 161 0.41 16.45 -7.63
N ASP A 162 0.27 16.58 -8.94
CA ASP A 162 1.30 17.10 -9.84
C ASP A 162 0.75 18.23 -10.74
N ALA A 163 1.56 18.73 -11.68
CA ALA A 163 1.17 19.80 -12.60
C ALA A 163 -0.01 19.42 -13.53
N ALA A 164 -0.26 18.12 -13.73
CA ALA A 164 -1.41 17.65 -14.50
C ALA A 164 -2.74 17.78 -13.76
N VAL A 165 -2.72 17.91 -12.43
CA VAL A 165 -3.92 17.97 -11.58
C VAL A 165 -4.14 19.41 -11.12
N ALA A 166 -5.24 20.00 -11.57
CA ALA A 166 -5.66 21.35 -11.17
C ALA A 166 -6.98 21.32 -10.41
N PRO A 167 -7.22 22.25 -9.46
CA PRO A 167 -8.54 22.43 -8.88
C PRO A 167 -9.57 22.67 -9.98
N GLY A 168 -10.64 21.88 -9.96
CA GLY A 168 -11.75 22.02 -10.89
C GLY A 168 -12.71 23.09 -10.43
N GLN A 169 -13.54 23.58 -11.35
CA GLN A 169 -14.68 24.41 -10.98
C GLN A 169 -15.91 23.51 -11.01
N LEU A 170 -16.59 23.34 -9.87
CA LEU A 170 -17.92 22.74 -9.86
C LEU A 170 -18.77 23.53 -10.86
N ALA A 171 -19.36 22.83 -11.84
CA ALA A 171 -20.43 23.44 -12.61
C ALA A 171 -21.46 23.96 -11.59
N PRO A 172 -21.92 25.21 -11.67
CA PRO A 172 -22.89 25.73 -10.73
C PRO A 172 -24.07 24.76 -10.73
N THR A 173 -24.36 24.16 -9.58
CA THR A 173 -25.54 23.34 -9.38
C THR A 173 -26.72 24.18 -9.84
N ALA A 174 -27.29 23.85 -11.00
CA ALA A 174 -28.52 24.45 -11.44
C ALA A 174 -29.57 24.07 -10.39
N GLU A 175 -29.95 25.03 -9.54
CA GLU A 175 -31.08 24.87 -8.64
C GLU A 175 -32.29 24.39 -9.46
N PRO A 176 -32.91 23.24 -9.13
CA PRO A 176 -34.16 22.83 -9.75
C PRO A 176 -35.29 23.68 -9.14
N GLY A 177 -35.39 24.95 -9.54
CA GLY A 177 -36.24 25.88 -8.81
C GLY A 177 -36.47 27.26 -9.43
N ALA A 178 -36.29 27.45 -10.73
CA ALA A 178 -36.80 28.66 -11.38
C ALA A 178 -37.27 28.34 -12.80
N LEU A 179 -38.57 28.13 -12.95
CA LEU A 179 -39.26 28.27 -14.23
C LEU A 179 -39.03 29.70 -14.74
N GLY A 180 -38.03 29.85 -15.60
CA GLY A 180 -37.67 31.08 -16.30
C GLY A 180 -36.84 30.76 -17.53
N LEU A 181 -37.52 30.49 -18.65
CA LEU A 181 -36.97 30.36 -20.00
C LEU A 181 -36.08 31.59 -20.39
N PRO A 182 -35.24 31.46 -21.43
CA PRO A 182 -33.80 31.24 -21.35
C PRO A 182 -32.96 32.53 -21.45
N ALA A 183 -31.86 32.62 -20.71
CA ALA A 183 -30.75 33.51 -21.09
C ALA A 183 -29.74 32.72 -21.92
N ILE A 184 -29.88 32.80 -23.25
CA ILE A 184 -28.86 32.40 -24.20
C ILE A 184 -27.66 33.34 -24.01
N SER A 185 -26.71 32.97 -23.15
CA SER A 185 -25.38 33.57 -23.15
C SER A 185 -24.44 32.63 -23.87
N ALA A 186 -24.49 32.73 -25.20
CA ALA A 186 -23.43 32.28 -26.07
C ALA A 186 -22.18 33.12 -25.77
N LEU A 187 -21.22 32.56 -25.03
CA LEU A 187 -19.85 33.06 -25.06
C LEU A 187 -19.06 32.23 -26.08
N SER A 188 -19.33 32.52 -27.36
CA SER A 188 -18.41 32.18 -28.44
C SER A 188 -17.07 32.85 -28.14
N ARG A 189 -16.07 32.08 -27.68
CA ARG A 189 -14.69 32.48 -27.88
C ARG A 189 -14.45 32.42 -29.39
N ARG A 190 -14.55 33.58 -30.03
CA ARG A 190 -13.96 33.82 -31.34
C ARG A 190 -12.47 33.56 -31.18
N PHE A 191 -12.01 32.42 -31.68
CA PHE A 191 -10.63 32.29 -32.13
C PHE A 191 -10.49 33.24 -33.32
N ASP A 192 -10.00 34.44 -33.04
CA ASP A 192 -9.46 35.33 -34.06
C ASP A 192 -8.13 34.71 -34.51
N VAL A 193 -8.20 33.83 -35.51
CA VAL A 193 -7.03 33.41 -36.30
C VAL A 193 -7.21 34.04 -37.67
N ALA A 194 -6.90 35.32 -37.74
CA ALA A 194 -6.72 36.04 -38.99
C ALA A 194 -5.36 36.76 -38.96
N SER A 195 -4.50 36.32 -39.87
CA SER A 195 -3.52 37.13 -40.59
C SER A 195 -2.39 37.82 -39.79
N ALA A 196 -1.24 37.17 -39.79
CA ALA A 196 0.05 37.84 -39.96
C ALA A 196 0.96 37.01 -40.89
N CYS A 197 0.52 36.78 -42.12
CA CYS A 197 1.42 36.52 -43.24
C CYS A 197 1.80 37.88 -43.86
N GLU A 198 2.75 38.58 -43.25
CA GLU A 198 3.32 39.78 -43.86
C GLU A 198 4.78 39.55 -44.24
N ARG A 199 4.92 39.33 -45.55
CA ARG A 199 6.07 39.54 -46.41
C ARG A 199 7.17 40.45 -45.82
N ASN A 200 8.37 39.92 -45.70
CA ASN A 200 9.58 40.69 -46.02
C ASN A 200 10.35 39.94 -47.11
N GLY A 201 10.20 40.44 -48.34
CA GLY A 201 11.06 40.08 -49.46
C GLY A 201 12.44 40.69 -49.24
N PHE A 202 13.46 39.85 -49.25
CA PHE A 202 14.84 40.27 -49.39
C PHE A 202 15.32 39.74 -50.75
N GLU A 203 15.04 40.49 -51.81
CA GLU A 203 15.71 40.32 -53.09
C GLU A 203 17.08 41.02 -53.05
N GLN A 204 18.11 40.24 -53.39
CA GLN A 204 19.21 40.56 -54.30
C GLN A 204 19.92 41.91 -54.14
N SER A 205 21.15 41.84 -53.62
CA SER A 205 22.20 42.81 -53.93
C SER A 205 23.21 42.13 -54.85
N LEU A 206 23.20 42.57 -56.11
CA LEU A 206 24.30 42.46 -57.07
C LEU A 206 25.29 43.59 -56.77
N SER A 207 26.55 43.24 -56.54
CA SER A 207 27.76 44.01 -56.89
C SER A 207 28.97 43.08 -56.83
#